data_AF-A0A318CC07-F1
#
_entry.id   AF-A0A318CC07-F1
#
_cell.length_a   1.000
_cell.length_b   1.000
_cell.length_c   1.000
_cell.angle_alpha   90.00
_cell.angle_beta   90.00
_cell.angle_gamma   90.00
#
_symmetry.space_group_name_H-M   'P 1'
#
loop_
_entity.id
_entity.type
_entity.pdbx_description
1 polymer ?
#
loop_
_entity_poly.entity_id
_entity_poly.type
_entity_poly.pdbx_seq_one_letter_code
_entity_poly.pdbx_strand_id
1 'polypeptide(L)' 'VKDDSRLENWLEKVKKFNIRELTTFARGIERDIEAVKNAIRTEFSNGVIEGVINKLKVIKRIMYGRCSFELLRLKVIMS' A
#
# COMPACT_ATOMS: atom_id res chain seq x y z
N VAL A 1 -17.98 -5.56 11.34
CA VAL A 1 -16.59 -6.06 11.44
C VAL A 1 -16.33 -6.92 10.23
N LYS A 2 -15.34 -6.60 9.39
CA LYS A 2 -14.99 -7.46 8.26
C LYS A 2 -14.30 -8.72 8.79
N ASP A 3 -14.65 -9.88 8.24
CA ASP A 3 -14.16 -11.18 8.68
C ASP A 3 -12.83 -11.54 7.99
N ASP A 4 -11.76 -11.76 8.75
CA ASP A 4 -10.44 -12.16 8.24
C ASP A 4 -10.27 -13.69 8.12
N SER A 5 -11.24 -14.50 8.57
CA SER A 5 -11.18 -15.96 8.60
C SER A 5 -10.90 -16.60 7.23
N ARG A 6 -11.26 -15.91 6.14
CA ARG A 6 -11.05 -16.40 4.77
C ARG A 6 -9.62 -16.24 4.26
N LEU A 7 -8.80 -15.40 4.89
CA LEU A 7 -7.44 -15.10 4.47
C LEU A 7 -6.54 -16.32 4.58
N GLU A 8 -6.58 -17.01 5.73
CA GLU A 8 -5.73 -18.18 5.98
C GLU A 8 -6.06 -19.34 5.04
N ASN A 9 -7.36 -19.61 4.82
CA ASN A 9 -7.80 -20.62 3.86
C ASN A 9 -7.33 -20.29 2.44
N TRP A 10 -7.32 -19.01 2.05
CA TRP A 10 -6.81 -18.60 0.75
C TRP A 10 -5.29 -18.79 0.64
N LEU A 11 -4.52 -18.44 1.67
CA LEU A 11 -3.07 -18.64 1.70
C LEU A 11 -2.70 -20.13 1.54
N GLU A 12 -3.40 -21.02 2.24
CA GLU A 12 -3.20 -22.46 2.12
C GLU A 12 -3.57 -23.01 0.74
N LYS A 13 -4.62 -22.48 0.10
CA LYS A 13 -4.97 -22.83 -1.29
C LYS A 13 -3.90 -22.38 -2.26
N VAL A 14 -3.38 -21.15 -2.12
CA VAL A 14 -2.36 -20.60 -3.00
C VAL A 14 -1.09 -21.45 -3.03
N LYS A 15 -0.68 -21.97 -1.86
CA LYS A 15 0.49 -22.88 -1.77
C LYS A 15 0.30 -24.17 -2.59
N LYS A 16 -0.92 -24.64 -2.78
CA LYS A 16 -1.22 -25.88 -3.53
C LYS A 16 -1.12 -25.73 -5.05
N PHE A 17 -1.33 -24.52 -5.59
CA PHE A 17 -1.30 -24.30 -7.03
C PHE A 17 0.13 -24.27 -7.61
N ASN A 18 1.17 -24.25 -6.77
CA ASN A 18 2.59 -24.27 -7.14
C ASN A 18 3.00 -23.21 -8.20
N ILE A 19 2.31 -22.07 -8.21
CA ILE A 19 2.63 -20.92 -9.07
C ILE A 19 3.59 -20.03 -8.29
N ARG A 20 4.84 -19.94 -8.76
CA ARG A 20 5.94 -19.26 -8.07
C ARG A 20 5.61 -17.81 -7.69
N GLU A 21 4.97 -17.07 -8.58
CA GLU A 21 4.58 -15.67 -8.39
C GLU A 21 3.57 -15.54 -7.24
N LEU A 22 2.55 -16.41 -7.23
CA LEU A 22 1.54 -16.44 -6.17
C LEU A 22 2.12 -16.92 -4.84
N THR A 23 3.02 -17.90 -4.84
CA THR A 23 3.71 -18.36 -3.63
C THR A 23 4.62 -17.26 -3.05
N THR A 24 5.25 -16.45 -3.91
CA THR A 24 6.07 -15.31 -3.46
C THR A 24 5.20 -14.21 -2.87
N PHE A 25 4.07 -13.91 -3.49
CA PHE A 25 3.09 -12.96 -2.97
C PHE A 25 2.50 -13.42 -1.62
N ALA A 26 2.08 -14.69 -1.51
CA ALA A 26 1.58 -15.27 -0.26
C ALA A 26 2.63 -15.18 0.86
N ARG A 27 3.90 -15.49 0.56
CA ARG A 27 5.01 -15.32 1.53
C ARG A 27 5.22 -13.87 1.96
N GLY A 28 4.86 -12.88 1.14
CA GLY A 28 4.85 -11.48 1.53
C GLY A 28 3.75 -11.19 2.55
N ILE A 29 2.52 -11.63 2.25
CA ILE A 29 1.38 -11.51 3.16
C ILE A 29 1.64 -12.19 4.50
N GLU A 30 2.23 -13.39 4.49
CA GLU A 30 2.54 -14.13 5.72
C GLU A 30 3.54 -13.41 6.63
N ARG A 31 4.51 -12.67 6.06
CA ARG A 31 5.47 -11.87 6.86
C ARG A 31 4.78 -10.74 7.61
N ASP A 32 3.77 -10.13 6.99
CA ASP A 32 3.06 -8.97 7.52
C ASP A 32 1.61 -9.32 7.96
N ILE A 33 1.37 -10.57 8.36
CA ILE A 33 0.02 -11.12 8.55
C ILE A 33 -0.84 -10.31 9.52
N GLU A 34 -0.25 -9.82 10.61
CA GLU A 34 -0.93 -8.99 11.61
C GLU A 34 -1.36 -7.64 11.02
N ALA A 35 -0.50 -7.01 10.22
CA ALA A 35 -0.83 -5.75 9.56
C ALA A 35 -1.98 -5.95 8.54
N VAL A 36 -1.96 -7.07 7.80
CA VAL A 36 -3.02 -7.42 6.84
C VAL A 36 -4.35 -7.71 7.56
N LYS A 37 -4.32 -8.50 8.64
CA LYS A 37 -5.52 -8.77 9.45
C LYS A 37 -6.09 -7.48 10.05
N ASN A 38 -5.23 -6.60 10.57
CA ASN A 38 -5.66 -5.30 11.08
C ASN A 38 -6.27 -4.43 9.97
N ALA A 39 -5.65 -4.38 8.79
CA ALA A 39 -6.21 -3.65 7.64
C ALA A 39 -7.59 -4.17 7.20
N ILE A 40 -7.88 -5.46 7.40
CA ILE A 40 -9.22 -6.03 7.18
C ILE A 40 -10.17 -5.61 8.30
N ARG A 41 -9.79 -5.79 9.56
CA ARG A 41 -10.66 -5.57 10.73
C ARG A 41 -11.03 -4.11 10.95
N THR A 42 -10.09 -3.21 10.69
CA THR A 42 -10.26 -1.78 10.95
C THR A 42 -10.93 -1.07 9.78
N GLU A 43 -11.61 0.02 10.08
CA GLU A 43 -12.15 0.93 9.05
C GLU A 43 -11.09 1.91 8.52
N PHE A 44 -9.95 2.01 9.22
CA PHE A 44 -8.85 2.86 8.82
C PHE A 44 -8.15 2.31 7.57
N SER A 45 -7.83 3.20 6.65
CA SER A 45 -7.06 2.89 5.45
C SER A 45 -5.97 3.93 5.23
N ASN A 46 -4.87 3.52 4.59
CA ASN A 46 -3.83 4.45 4.17
C ASN A 46 -4.23 5.30 2.95
N GLY A 47 -5.45 5.16 2.42
CA GLY A 47 -5.86 5.77 1.15
C GLY A 47 -5.76 7.31 1.15
N VAL A 48 -6.11 7.97 2.25
CA VAL A 48 -5.97 9.44 2.37
C VAL A 48 -4.50 9.86 2.30
N ILE A 49 -3.64 9.15 3.03
CA ILE A 49 -2.19 9.41 3.07
C ILE A 49 -1.57 9.13 1.70
N GLU A 50 -1.95 8.02 1.05
CA GLU A 50 -1.51 7.67 -0.30
C GLU A 50 -1.95 8.71 -1.33
N GLY A 51 -3.15 9.27 -1.19
CA GLY A 51 -3.64 10.37 -2.02
C GLY A 51 -2.77 11.62 -1.91
N VAL A 52 -2.41 12.02 -0.69
CA VAL A 52 -1.49 13.14 -0.44
C VAL A 52 -0.11 12.85 -1.03
N ILE A 53 0.43 11.66 -0.80
CA ILE A 53 1.72 11.22 -1.36
C ILE A 53 1.67 11.22 -2.90
N ASN A 54 0.56 10.81 -3.50
CA ASN A 54 0.40 10.82 -4.94
C ASN A 54 0.38 12.26 -5.49
N LYS A 55 -0.36 13.20 -4.86
CA LYS A 55 -0.31 14.64 -5.21
C LYS A 55 1.13 15.17 -5.14
N LEU A 56 1.86 14.84 -4.07
CA LEU A 56 3.29 15.21 -3.93
C LEU A 56 4.16 14.65 -5.05
N LYS A 57 4.00 13.37 -5.40
CA LYS A 57 4.74 12.71 -6.50
C LYS A 57 4.43 13.36 -7.85
N VAL A 58 3.17 13.73 -8.09
CA VAL A 58 2.74 14.44 -9.31
C VAL A 58 3.40 15.81 -9.41
N ILE A 59 3.40 16.60 -8.33
CA ILE A 59 4.05 17.92 -8.30
C ILE A 59 5.55 17.79 -8.61
N LYS A 60 6.25 16.86 -7.96
CA LYS A 60 7.68 16.58 -8.24
C LYS A 60 7.92 16.20 -9.71
N ARG A 61 7.02 15.41 -10.31
CA ARG A 61 7.11 14.97 -11.70
C ARG A 61 6.91 16.12 -12.69
N ILE A 62 5.91 16.98 -12.47
CA ILE A 62 5.63 18.17 -13.29
C ILE A 62 6.81 19.15 -13.26
N MET A 63 7.52 19.20 -12.15
CA MET A 63 8.71 20.04 -11.98
C MET A 63 10.00 19.37 -12.48
N TYR A 64 9.92 18.23 -13.15
CA TYR A 64 11.07 17.50 -13.72
C TYR A 64 12.18 17.21 -12.70
N GLY A 65 11.81 16.97 -11.44
CA GLY A 65 12.76 16.73 -10.34
C GLY A 65 13.55 17.97 -9.89
N ARG A 66 13.29 19.16 -10.47
CA ARG A 66 13.94 20.43 -10.11
C ARG A 66 13.24 21.10 -8.93
N CYS A 67 13.10 20.39 -7.81
CA CYS A 67 12.47 20.91 -6.61
C CYS A 67 13.39 20.69 -5.42
N SER A 68 14.06 21.74 -4.94
CA SER A 68 14.55 21.75 -3.57
C SER A 68 13.36 21.53 -2.62
N PHE A 69 13.63 21.07 -1.39
CA PHE A 69 12.57 20.88 -0.40
C PHE A 69 11.72 22.15 -0.21
N GLU A 70 12.38 23.31 -0.15
CA GLU A 70 11.72 24.62 -0.04
C GLU A 70 10.79 24.91 -1.22
N LEU A 71 11.26 24.73 -2.45
CA LEU A 71 10.46 24.99 -3.65
C LEU A 71 9.28 24.02 -3.77
N LEU A 72 9.50 22.75 -3.41
CA LEU A 72 8.42 21.76 -3.37
C LEU A 72 7.37 22.15 -2.33
N ARG A 73 7.79 22.54 -1.12
CA ARG A 73 6.88 22.97 -0.05
C ARG A 73 6.04 24.16 -0.49
N LEU A 74 6.65 25.19 -1.07
CA LEU A 74 5.94 26.35 -1.61
C LEU A 74 4.91 25.92 -2.65
N LYS A 75 5.30 25.08 -3.62
CA LYS A 75 4.40 24.63 -4.68
C LYS A 75 3.22 23.83 -4.14
N VAL A 76 3.42 23.00 -3.12
CA VAL A 76 2.36 22.20 -2.50
C VAL A 76 1.36 23.08 -1.75
N ILE A 77 1.83 24.10 -1.04
CA ILE A 77 0.96 25.05 -0.32
C ILE A 77 0.14 25.90 -1.30
N MET A 78 0.72 26.26 -2.44
CA MET A 78 0.06 27.04 -3.49
C MET A 78 -0.87 26.22 -4.42
N SER A 79 -1.00 24.92 -4.20
CA SER A 79 -1.71 23.97 -5.10
C SER A 79 -2.98 23.37 -4.54
#